data_AF-A0A3N1D8Z5-F1
#
_entry.id   AF-A0A3N1D8Z5-F1
#
_cell.length_a   1.000
_cell.length_b   1.000
_cell.length_c   1.000
_cell.angle_alpha   90.00
_cell.angle_beta   90.00
_cell.angle_gamma   90.00
#
_symmetry.space_group_name_H-M   'P 1'
#
loop_
_entity.id
_entity.type
_entity.pdbx_description
1 polymer ?
#
loop_
_entity_poly.entity_id
_entity_poly.type
_entity_poly.pdbx_seq_one_letter_code
_entity_poly.pdbx_strand_id
1 'polypeptide(L)'
;MALTGRVALLALIACALPLFFPYGWVVLAVVAVLALAIAVDLALAGNVRGLGLHRSGDTAIRLGETGRVGLIVENPGKRRVRAVVRDAWPPSAGASPRTAELDVPPGERRRIDLTLTPTRRGDRSPASVTIRSTGPLGLAARQLSRPSPWTVRVLPGFPSRRHLPAKLRRLRELTGQQVALIRGQGTEFDSLREYVAGDDVRSIDWRATARRGDVVVRTWRPERDRRIFLILDTGRTSAGRVGDIPRLDCSMDAALLLGALASRAGDRVDLLAYDRAVRARVEGASRTDLLPAMVRAMAPLEPELIESDAAGMVSALLAGSRQRSLVVLLTELNTAAMEEGLIPLLPRLTARHLVLVAAVADPRVGEMAAGRGDLAAVYDAAAAERAIAERRRLTAELRGYGVEVVDAGPEEIAPALADAYLALKAAGRL
;
A
#
# COMPACT_ATOMS: atom_id res chain seq x y z
N MET A 1 -20.79 -5.44 -34.16
CA MET A 1 -20.09 -5.55 -35.46
C MET A 1 -19.22 -4.32 -35.62
N ALA A 2 -18.07 -4.42 -36.28
CA ALA A 2 -17.24 -3.27 -36.63
C ALA A 2 -16.83 -3.37 -38.11
N LEU A 3 -16.82 -2.25 -38.82
CA LEU A 3 -16.28 -2.15 -40.18
C LEU A 3 -14.83 -1.66 -40.10
N THR A 4 -13.99 -2.09 -41.03
CA THR A 4 -12.59 -1.67 -41.09
C THR A 4 -12.40 -0.50 -42.06
N GLY A 5 -11.27 0.20 -41.97
CA GLY A 5 -10.91 1.27 -42.92
C GLY A 5 -10.83 0.79 -44.38
N ARG A 6 -10.69 -0.53 -44.62
CA ARG A 6 -10.71 -1.11 -45.98
C ARG A 6 -12.06 -0.93 -46.67
N VAL A 7 -13.16 -0.98 -45.92
CA VAL A 7 -14.50 -0.73 -46.48
C VAL A 7 -14.62 0.72 -46.96
N ALA A 8 -14.10 1.68 -46.19
CA ALA A 8 -14.10 3.08 -46.58
C ALA A 8 -13.24 3.32 -47.84
N LEU A 9 -12.06 2.67 -47.92
CA LEU A 9 -11.21 2.74 -49.11
C LEU A 9 -11.88 2.14 -50.35
N LEU A 10 -12.50 0.96 -50.22
CA LEU A 10 -13.23 0.32 -51.32
C LEU A 10 -14.43 1.15 -51.76
N ALA A 11 -15.17 1.74 -50.82
CA ALA A 11 -16.27 2.65 -51.14
C ALA A 11 -15.76 3.89 -51.90
N LEU A 12 -14.64 4.48 -51.49
CA LEU A 12 -14.03 5.63 -52.15
C LEU A 12 -13.58 5.30 -53.58
N ILE A 13 -12.88 4.17 -53.77
CA ILE A 13 -12.48 3.69 -55.10
C ILE A 13 -13.72 3.46 -55.97
N ALA A 14 -14.76 2.88 -55.39
CA ALA A 14 -15.97 2.55 -56.12
C ALA A 14 -16.81 3.79 -56.50
N CYS A 15 -16.64 4.93 -55.82
CA CYS A 15 -17.20 6.22 -56.24
C CYS A 15 -16.64 6.72 -57.58
N ALA A 16 -15.50 6.21 -58.05
CA ALA A 16 -14.95 6.56 -59.37
C ALA A 16 -15.66 5.82 -60.52
N LEU A 17 -16.30 4.66 -60.28
CA LEU A 17 -16.94 3.88 -61.34
C LEU A 17 -18.08 4.62 -62.08
N PRO A 18 -18.98 5.37 -61.41
CA PRO A 18 -20.02 6.14 -62.08
C PRO A 18 -19.50 7.23 -63.02
N LEU A 19 -18.25 7.70 -62.84
CA LEU A 19 -17.62 8.68 -63.74
C LEU A 19 -17.30 8.06 -65.12
N PHE A 20 -17.05 6.75 -65.18
CA PHE A 20 -16.76 6.03 -66.41
C PHE A 20 -18.00 5.33 -66.99
N PHE A 21 -19.00 5.04 -66.16
CA PHE A 21 -20.24 4.37 -66.55
C PHE A 21 -21.46 5.09 -65.94
N PRO A 22 -22.02 6.11 -66.62
CA PRO A 22 -23.05 7.01 -66.07
C PRO A 22 -24.46 6.38 -66.11
N TYR A 23 -24.58 5.11 -65.78
CA TYR A 23 -25.87 4.44 -65.65
C TYR A 23 -26.28 4.40 -64.17
N GLY A 24 -27.52 4.79 -63.86
CA GLY A 24 -28.01 4.83 -62.48
C GLY A 24 -27.94 3.49 -61.72
N TRP A 25 -27.92 2.36 -62.44
CA TRP A 25 -27.79 1.03 -61.84
C TRP A 25 -26.37 0.68 -61.37
N VAL A 26 -25.33 1.37 -61.87
CA VAL A 26 -23.92 1.10 -61.52
C VAL A 26 -23.66 1.35 -60.04
N VAL A 27 -24.24 2.42 -59.49
CA VAL A 27 -24.15 2.73 -58.06
C VAL A 27 -24.81 1.63 -57.22
N LEU A 28 -26.00 1.16 -57.62
CA LEU A 28 -26.70 0.07 -56.93
C LEU A 28 -25.90 -1.24 -56.97
N ALA A 29 -25.30 -1.57 -58.13
CA ALA A 29 -24.48 -2.76 -58.29
C ALA A 29 -23.22 -2.71 -57.39
N VAL A 30 -22.53 -1.56 -57.34
CA VAL A 30 -21.37 -1.34 -56.46
C VAL A 30 -21.74 -1.54 -54.99
N VAL A 31 -22.83 -0.91 -54.55
CA VAL A 31 -23.30 -1.03 -53.16
C VAL A 31 -23.69 -2.48 -52.84
N ALA A 32 -24.37 -3.17 -53.75
CA ALA A 32 -24.75 -4.56 -53.57
C ALA A 32 -23.53 -5.49 -53.44
N VAL A 33 -22.50 -5.30 -54.29
CA VAL A 33 -21.26 -6.08 -54.23
C VAL A 33 -20.50 -5.81 -52.92
N LEU A 34 -20.39 -4.55 -52.50
CA LEU A 34 -19.72 -4.20 -51.26
C LEU A 34 -20.47 -4.76 -50.04
N ALA A 35 -21.80 -4.64 -50.02
CA ALA A 35 -22.64 -5.20 -48.96
C ALA A 35 -22.53 -6.73 -48.90
N LEU A 36 -22.52 -7.40 -50.04
CA LEU A 36 -22.31 -8.85 -50.13
C LEU A 36 -20.92 -9.23 -49.61
N ALA A 37 -19.86 -8.52 -50.00
CA ALA A 37 -18.50 -8.76 -49.52
C ALA A 37 -18.39 -8.59 -48.00
N ILE A 38 -19.01 -7.56 -47.43
CA ILE A 38 -19.10 -7.33 -45.98
C ILE A 38 -19.87 -8.46 -45.28
N ALA A 39 -21.01 -8.88 -45.83
CA ALA A 39 -21.82 -9.95 -45.27
C ALA A 39 -21.09 -11.29 -45.28
N VAL A 40 -20.42 -11.63 -46.39
CA VAL A 40 -19.57 -12.83 -46.51
C VAL A 40 -18.41 -12.77 -45.52
N ASP A 41 -17.72 -11.63 -45.42
CA ASP A 41 -16.60 -11.47 -44.50
C ASP A 41 -17.03 -11.64 -43.02
N LEU A 42 -18.15 -11.02 -42.65
CA LEU A 42 -18.73 -11.16 -41.31
C LEU A 42 -19.26 -12.57 -41.05
N ALA A 43 -19.82 -13.23 -42.06
CA ALA A 43 -20.30 -14.60 -41.98
C ALA A 43 -19.13 -15.56 -41.78
N LEU A 44 -17.97 -15.33 -42.41
CA LEU A 44 -16.78 -16.16 -42.27
C LEU A 44 -15.94 -15.83 -41.01
N ALA A 45 -16.10 -14.64 -40.44
CA ALA A 45 -15.42 -14.24 -39.20
C ALA A 45 -15.68 -15.23 -38.04
N GLY A 46 -14.64 -15.47 -37.24
CA GLY A 46 -14.67 -16.38 -36.10
C GLY A 46 -15.69 -15.96 -35.03
N ASN A 47 -16.29 -16.94 -34.35
CA ASN A 47 -17.32 -16.67 -33.35
C ASN A 47 -16.70 -16.21 -32.02
N VAL A 48 -16.72 -14.90 -31.78
CA VAL A 48 -16.25 -14.31 -30.50
C VAL A 48 -17.12 -14.66 -29.29
N ARG A 49 -18.38 -15.08 -29.47
CA ARG A 49 -19.27 -15.43 -28.35
C ARG A 49 -18.91 -16.76 -27.72
N GLY A 50 -18.38 -17.71 -28.49
CA GLY A 50 -18.03 -19.04 -28.02
C GLY A 50 -16.64 -19.16 -27.39
N LEU A 51 -15.84 -18.08 -27.36
CA LEU A 51 -14.47 -18.14 -26.85
C LEU A 51 -14.42 -18.33 -25.33
N GLY A 52 -13.59 -19.28 -24.89
CA GLY A 52 -13.22 -19.45 -23.48
C GLY A 52 -12.12 -18.47 -23.09
N LEU A 53 -12.23 -17.87 -21.91
CA LEU A 53 -11.23 -16.95 -21.37
C LEU A 53 -10.80 -17.39 -19.98
N HIS A 54 -9.51 -17.73 -19.85
CA HIS A 54 -8.92 -18.15 -18.59
C HIS A 54 -7.72 -17.28 -18.26
N ARG A 55 -7.52 -17.00 -16.97
CA ARG A 55 -6.36 -16.23 -16.50
C ARG A 55 -5.48 -17.09 -15.60
N SER A 56 -4.20 -16.77 -15.59
CA SER A 56 -3.19 -17.41 -14.74
C SER A 56 -2.04 -16.45 -14.51
N GLY A 57 -1.22 -16.67 -13.48
CA GLY A 57 -0.05 -15.85 -13.19
C GLY A 57 -0.09 -15.28 -11.79
N ASP A 58 0.50 -14.11 -11.62
CA ASP A 58 0.67 -13.50 -10.32
C ASP A 58 -0.66 -12.98 -9.75
N THR A 59 -0.87 -13.17 -8.45
CA THR A 59 -2.02 -12.66 -7.68
C THR A 59 -1.63 -11.58 -6.67
N ALA A 60 -0.33 -11.43 -6.42
CA ALA A 60 0.22 -10.39 -5.56
C ALA A 60 1.59 -9.94 -6.09
N ILE A 61 1.82 -8.64 -6.08
CA ILE A 61 3.10 -8.00 -6.45
C ILE A 61 3.36 -6.83 -5.52
N ARG A 62 4.62 -6.49 -5.25
CA ARG A 62 4.93 -5.28 -4.46
C ARG A 62 4.92 -4.05 -5.36
N LEU A 63 4.50 -2.91 -4.83
CA LEU A 63 4.64 -1.63 -5.52
C LEU A 63 6.11 -1.38 -5.90
N GLY A 64 6.37 -1.08 -7.17
CA GLY A 64 7.73 -0.94 -7.74
C GLY A 64 8.29 -2.20 -8.38
N GLU A 65 7.65 -3.37 -8.20
CA GLU A 65 7.99 -4.62 -8.88
C GLU A 65 7.06 -4.87 -10.08
N THR A 66 7.47 -5.76 -10.99
CA THR A 66 6.67 -6.15 -12.15
C THR A 66 6.07 -7.55 -11.97
N GLY A 67 4.78 -7.69 -12.29
CA GLY A 67 4.08 -8.98 -12.31
C GLY A 67 3.81 -9.48 -13.74
N ARG A 68 3.52 -10.77 -13.87
CA ARG A 68 3.08 -11.40 -15.12
C ARG A 68 1.71 -12.04 -14.95
N VAL A 69 0.79 -11.66 -15.82
CA VAL A 69 -0.55 -12.25 -15.92
C VAL A 69 -0.75 -12.76 -17.34
N GLY A 70 -1.10 -14.04 -17.48
CA GLY A 70 -1.44 -14.65 -18.75
C GLY A 70 -2.94 -14.70 -18.96
N LEU A 71 -3.40 -14.24 -20.13
CA LEU A 71 -4.75 -14.44 -20.64
C LEU A 71 -4.72 -15.56 -21.69
N ILE A 72 -5.39 -16.67 -21.39
CA ILE A 72 -5.57 -17.80 -22.29
C ILE A 72 -6.92 -17.63 -23.00
N VAL A 73 -6.88 -17.58 -24.32
CA VAL A 73 -8.05 -17.54 -25.20
C VAL A 73 -8.20 -18.90 -25.86
N GLU A 74 -9.33 -19.55 -25.62
CA GLU A 74 -9.65 -20.86 -26.16
C GLU A 74 -10.75 -20.74 -27.22
N ASN A 75 -10.54 -21.40 -28.36
CA ASN A 75 -11.50 -21.44 -29.45
C ASN A 75 -12.13 -22.82 -29.59
N PRO A 76 -13.27 -23.10 -28.91
CA PRO A 76 -13.99 -24.36 -29.08
C PRO A 76 -14.79 -24.42 -30.40
N GLY A 77 -14.78 -23.34 -31.20
CA GLY A 77 -15.54 -23.26 -32.44
C GLY A 77 -14.86 -23.96 -33.62
N LYS A 78 -15.62 -24.13 -34.70
CA LYS A 78 -15.15 -24.76 -35.95
C LYS A 78 -14.39 -23.81 -36.90
N ARG A 79 -14.31 -22.51 -36.57
CA ARG A 79 -13.73 -21.47 -37.44
C ARG A 79 -12.53 -20.82 -36.77
N ARG A 80 -11.49 -20.54 -37.56
CA ARG A 80 -10.29 -19.81 -37.11
C ARG A 80 -10.68 -18.41 -36.65
N VAL A 81 -10.10 -17.98 -35.53
CA VAL A 81 -10.31 -16.66 -34.95
C VAL A 81 -9.03 -15.85 -35.11
N ARG A 82 -8.97 -15.02 -36.15
CA ARG A 82 -7.99 -13.95 -36.28
C ARG A 82 -8.55 -12.74 -35.55
N ALA A 83 -7.94 -12.37 -34.44
CA ALA A 83 -8.49 -11.36 -33.56
C ALA A 83 -7.45 -10.41 -32.98
N VAL A 84 -7.91 -9.20 -32.70
CA VAL A 84 -7.21 -8.24 -31.85
C VAL A 84 -7.88 -8.28 -30.48
N VAL A 85 -7.11 -8.59 -29.45
CA VAL A 85 -7.56 -8.69 -28.06
C VAL A 85 -7.04 -7.49 -27.29
N ARG A 86 -7.95 -6.73 -26.67
CA ARG A 86 -7.63 -5.63 -25.75
C ARG A 86 -8.05 -6.03 -24.35
N ASP A 87 -7.08 -6.13 -23.45
CA ASP A 87 -7.32 -6.39 -22.04
C ASP A 87 -7.34 -5.07 -21.25
N ALA A 88 -8.51 -4.67 -20.77
CA ALA A 88 -8.72 -3.37 -20.15
C ALA A 88 -8.38 -3.40 -18.66
N TRP A 89 -7.11 -3.15 -18.34
CA TRP A 89 -6.67 -2.88 -16.97
C TRP A 89 -6.78 -1.39 -16.61
N PRO A 90 -6.96 -1.04 -15.33
CA PRO A 90 -6.86 0.36 -14.90
C PRO A 90 -5.46 0.90 -15.24
N PRO A 91 -5.33 2.19 -15.62
CA PRO A 91 -4.04 2.78 -15.98
C PRO A 91 -2.96 2.60 -14.89
N SER A 92 -3.37 2.59 -13.62
CA SER A 92 -2.50 2.37 -12.46
C SER A 92 -1.91 0.97 -12.36
N ALA A 93 -2.41 -0.02 -13.11
CA ALA A 93 -1.80 -1.35 -13.17
C ALA A 93 -0.60 -1.42 -14.13
N GLY A 94 -0.41 -0.40 -14.98
CA GLY A 94 0.70 -0.35 -15.94
C GLY A 94 0.76 -1.55 -16.88
N ALA A 95 -0.39 -2.07 -17.33
CA ALA A 95 -0.44 -3.28 -18.15
C ALA A 95 0.13 -3.07 -19.56
N SER A 96 1.04 -3.96 -19.97
CA SER A 96 1.64 -3.99 -21.31
C SER A 96 1.82 -5.44 -21.81
N PRO A 97 1.49 -5.76 -23.07
CA PRO A 97 0.85 -4.90 -24.05
C PRO A 97 -0.64 -4.68 -23.73
N ARG A 98 -1.18 -3.50 -24.05
CA ARG A 98 -2.63 -3.21 -23.90
C ARG A 98 -3.49 -3.92 -24.95
N THR A 99 -2.88 -4.30 -26.07
CA THR A 99 -3.54 -4.92 -27.20
C THR A 99 -2.60 -5.93 -27.82
N ALA A 100 -3.12 -7.12 -28.13
CA ALA A 100 -2.37 -8.21 -28.73
C ALA A 100 -3.13 -8.76 -29.94
N GLU A 101 -2.38 -9.06 -31.00
CA GLU A 101 -2.91 -9.81 -32.14
C GLU A 101 -2.84 -11.30 -31.85
N LEU A 102 -3.86 -12.03 -32.29
CA LEU A 102 -4.04 -13.43 -31.98
C LEU A 102 -4.60 -14.19 -33.18
N ASP A 103 -4.03 -15.35 -33.49
CA ASP A 103 -4.60 -16.32 -34.42
C ASP A 103 -4.83 -17.64 -33.67
N VAL A 104 -6.11 -17.94 -33.42
CA VAL A 104 -6.55 -19.16 -32.72
C VAL A 104 -7.28 -20.09 -33.70
N PRO A 105 -6.64 -21.18 -34.15
CA PRO A 105 -7.30 -22.20 -34.94
C PRO A 105 -8.48 -22.86 -34.21
N PRO A 106 -9.37 -23.57 -34.92
CA PRO A 106 -10.43 -24.37 -34.32
C PRO A 106 -9.88 -25.41 -33.32
N GLY A 107 -10.48 -25.50 -32.14
CA GLY A 107 -10.08 -26.45 -31.09
C GLY A 107 -8.75 -26.13 -30.39
N GLU A 108 -8.12 -25.00 -30.71
CA GLU A 108 -6.84 -24.59 -30.11
C GLU A 108 -7.00 -23.47 -29.08
N ARG A 109 -5.93 -23.27 -28.31
CA ARG A 109 -5.77 -22.17 -27.36
C ARG A 109 -4.51 -21.36 -27.66
N ARG A 110 -4.56 -20.07 -27.35
CA ARG A 110 -3.39 -19.18 -27.38
C ARG A 110 -3.31 -18.39 -26.09
N ARG A 111 -2.08 -18.10 -25.66
CA ARG A 111 -1.78 -17.35 -24.44
C ARG A 111 -1.23 -15.98 -24.82
N ILE A 112 -1.73 -14.96 -24.14
CA ILE A 112 -1.22 -13.59 -24.19
C ILE A 112 -0.61 -13.31 -22.82
N ASP A 113 0.69 -13.07 -22.77
CA ASP A 113 1.36 -12.68 -21.53
C ASP A 113 1.37 -11.16 -21.40
N LEU A 114 0.83 -10.67 -20.29
CA LEU A 114 0.81 -9.27 -19.91
C LEU A 114 1.79 -9.05 -18.75
N THR A 115 2.63 -8.03 -18.89
CA THR A 115 3.42 -7.48 -17.79
C THR A 115 2.64 -6.37 -17.12
N LEU A 116 2.52 -6.44 -15.80
CA LEU A 116 1.93 -5.38 -14.97
C LEU A 116 3.06 -4.65 -14.24
N THR A 117 3.12 -3.33 -14.38
CA THR A 117 4.04 -2.45 -13.63
C THR A 117 3.21 -1.40 -12.88
N PRO A 118 2.65 -1.74 -11.71
CA PRO A 118 1.72 -0.87 -11.04
C PRO A 118 2.38 0.40 -10.50
N THR A 119 1.63 1.50 -10.57
CA THR A 119 2.03 2.81 -10.02
C THR A 119 1.27 3.16 -8.73
N ARG A 120 0.25 2.38 -8.36
CA ARG A 120 -0.48 2.53 -7.09
C ARG A 120 -0.73 1.16 -6.42
N ARG A 121 -0.58 1.10 -5.09
CA ARG A 121 -0.91 -0.08 -4.25
C ARG A 121 -2.40 -0.43 -4.31
N GLY A 122 -2.82 -1.56 -3.77
CA GLY A 122 -4.22 -1.97 -3.72
C GLY A 122 -4.60 -2.96 -4.81
N ASP A 123 -5.87 -3.36 -4.81
CA ASP A 123 -6.36 -4.37 -5.73
C ASP A 123 -6.49 -3.79 -7.16
N ARG A 124 -5.92 -4.52 -8.11
CA ARG A 124 -5.96 -4.20 -9.53
C ARG A 124 -6.68 -5.34 -10.24
N SER A 125 -7.83 -5.02 -10.81
CA SER A 125 -8.66 -5.97 -11.54
C SER A 125 -8.95 -5.44 -12.94
N PRO A 126 -8.95 -6.29 -13.97
CA PRO A 126 -9.30 -5.90 -15.32
C PRO A 126 -10.81 -5.63 -15.41
N ALA A 127 -11.19 -4.56 -16.10
CA ALA A 127 -12.59 -4.19 -16.30
C ALA A 127 -13.28 -5.14 -17.30
N SER A 128 -12.64 -5.39 -18.44
CA SER A 128 -13.15 -6.33 -19.45
C SER A 128 -12.07 -6.72 -20.45
N VAL A 129 -12.29 -7.84 -21.14
CA VAL A 129 -11.52 -8.24 -22.31
C VAL A 129 -12.39 -7.99 -23.53
N THR A 130 -11.88 -7.16 -24.45
CA THR A 130 -12.53 -6.88 -25.74
C THR A 130 -11.83 -7.64 -26.84
N ILE A 131 -12.58 -8.50 -27.54
CA ILE A 131 -12.07 -9.32 -28.64
C ILE A 131 -12.74 -8.86 -29.92
N ARG A 132 -11.93 -8.50 -30.92
CA ARG A 132 -12.38 -8.16 -32.26
C ARG A 132 -11.84 -9.18 -33.25
N SER A 133 -12.68 -10.07 -33.75
CA SER A 133 -12.30 -11.03 -34.79
C SER A 133 -12.66 -10.50 -36.17
N THR A 134 -11.66 -10.32 -37.03
CA THR A 134 -11.81 -9.89 -38.42
C THR A 134 -12.09 -11.08 -39.33
N GLY A 135 -12.95 -10.90 -40.33
CA GLY A 135 -13.12 -11.89 -41.38
C GLY A 135 -11.88 -11.99 -42.30
N PRO A 136 -11.82 -13.01 -43.17
CA PRO A 136 -10.67 -13.27 -44.03
C PRO A 136 -10.38 -12.15 -45.05
N LEU A 137 -11.39 -11.43 -45.53
CA LEU A 137 -11.26 -10.26 -46.41
C LEU A 137 -10.84 -9.00 -45.61
N GLY A 138 -11.09 -9.00 -44.30
CA GLY A 138 -10.73 -7.90 -43.41
C GLY A 138 -11.59 -6.66 -43.62
N LEU A 139 -12.81 -6.81 -44.11
CA LEU A 139 -13.82 -5.76 -44.33
C LEU A 139 -14.68 -5.54 -43.10
N ALA A 140 -15.03 -6.63 -42.40
CA ALA A 140 -15.91 -6.63 -41.26
C ALA A 140 -15.33 -7.45 -40.11
N ALA A 141 -15.72 -7.09 -38.89
CA ALA A 141 -15.31 -7.77 -37.68
C ALA A 141 -16.47 -8.01 -36.72
N ARG A 142 -16.43 -9.16 -36.05
CA ARG A 142 -17.24 -9.45 -34.88
C ARG A 142 -16.50 -8.94 -33.66
N GLN A 143 -17.17 -8.16 -32.82
CA GLN A 143 -16.59 -7.59 -31.60
C GLN A 143 -17.46 -7.94 -30.40
N LEU A 144 -16.83 -8.30 -29.29
CA LEU A 144 -17.49 -8.54 -28.03
C LEU A 144 -16.56 -8.16 -26.87
N SER A 145 -17.13 -7.50 -25.87
CA SER A 145 -16.46 -7.23 -24.59
C SER A 145 -17.12 -8.09 -23.52
N ARG A 146 -16.31 -8.75 -22.69
CA ARG A 146 -16.77 -9.67 -21.64
C ARG A 146 -15.85 -9.59 -20.43
N PRO A 147 -16.38 -9.71 -19.21
CA PRO A 147 -15.56 -9.77 -18.01
C PRO A 147 -14.74 -11.06 -18.01
N SER A 148 -13.51 -10.97 -17.50
CA SER A 148 -12.65 -12.11 -17.21
C SER A 148 -11.97 -11.79 -15.87
N PRO A 149 -12.59 -12.17 -14.74
CA PRO A 149 -12.18 -11.69 -13.43
C PRO A 149 -10.80 -12.22 -13.04
N TRP A 150 -9.99 -11.34 -12.49
CA TRP A 150 -8.70 -11.63 -11.85
C TRP A 150 -8.35 -10.44 -10.98
N THR A 151 -7.61 -10.67 -9.91
CA THR A 151 -7.18 -9.59 -9.04
C THR A 151 -5.72 -9.77 -8.74
N VAL A 152 -4.94 -8.73 -9.05
CA VAL A 152 -3.55 -8.62 -8.60
C VAL A 152 -3.52 -7.62 -7.46
N ARG A 153 -3.20 -8.12 -6.26
CA ARG A 153 -3.04 -7.29 -5.08
C ARG A 153 -1.67 -6.64 -5.08
N VAL A 154 -1.63 -5.33 -5.25
CA VAL A 154 -0.39 -4.56 -5.19
C VAL A 154 -0.10 -4.22 -3.74
N LEU A 155 0.89 -4.89 -3.15
CA LEU A 155 1.29 -4.70 -1.76
C LEU A 155 1.99 -3.34 -1.59
N PRO A 156 1.89 -2.71 -0.40
CA PRO A 156 2.60 -1.47 -0.10
C PRO A 156 4.10 -1.60 -0.39
N GLY A 157 4.70 -0.49 -0.85
CA GLY A 157 6.15 -0.37 -0.94
C GLY A 157 6.79 -0.43 0.45
N PHE A 158 8.08 -0.74 0.51
CA PHE A 158 8.88 -0.63 1.74
C PHE A 158 10.26 -0.02 1.43
N PRO A 159 10.32 1.19 0.83
CA PRO A 159 11.59 1.82 0.44
C PRO A 159 12.51 2.09 1.64
N SER A 160 11.96 2.39 2.81
CA SER A 160 12.73 2.65 4.01
C SER A 160 13.45 1.42 4.58
N ARG A 161 13.18 0.20 4.07
CA ARG A 161 13.90 -1.04 4.40
C ARG A 161 15.42 -0.89 4.27
N ARG A 162 15.90 -0.03 3.36
CA ARG A 162 17.33 0.30 3.20
C ARG A 162 18.00 0.80 4.48
N HIS A 163 17.24 1.43 5.39
CA HIS A 163 17.75 1.96 6.66
C HIS A 163 17.85 0.87 7.75
N LEU A 164 17.14 -0.25 7.60
CA LEU A 164 17.01 -1.28 8.62
C LEU A 164 18.37 -1.83 9.10
N PRO A 165 19.37 -2.15 8.23
CA PRO A 165 20.67 -2.63 8.70
C PRO A 165 21.38 -1.66 9.65
N ALA A 166 21.36 -0.36 9.35
CA ALA A 166 21.97 0.67 10.19
C ALA A 166 21.23 0.84 11.52
N LYS A 167 19.88 0.86 11.50
CA LYS A 167 19.08 0.94 12.73
C LYS A 167 19.25 -0.29 13.62
N LEU A 168 19.35 -1.48 13.03
CA LEU A 168 19.60 -2.72 13.77
C LEU A 168 20.99 -2.76 14.40
N ARG A 169 22.02 -2.20 13.75
CA ARG A 169 23.35 -2.06 14.36
C ARG A 169 23.28 -1.16 15.59
N ARG A 170 22.66 0.02 15.48
CA ARG A 170 22.47 0.94 16.60
C ARG A 170 21.67 0.31 17.75
N LEU A 171 20.64 -0.46 17.43
CA LEU A 171 19.88 -1.21 18.43
C LEU A 171 20.75 -2.21 19.21
N ARG A 172 21.66 -2.92 18.53
CA ARG A 172 22.61 -3.85 19.17
C ARG A 172 23.60 -3.13 20.07
N GLU A 173 24.10 -1.97 19.65
CA GLU A 173 24.98 -1.12 20.46
C GLU A 173 24.28 -0.69 21.75
N LEU A 174 23.05 -0.17 21.64
CA LEU A 174 22.24 0.19 22.79
C LEU A 174 21.97 -0.99 23.73
N THR A 175 21.64 -2.16 23.16
CA THR A 175 21.41 -3.37 23.96
C THR A 175 22.69 -3.83 24.65
N GLY A 176 23.83 -3.78 23.96
CA GLY A 176 25.13 -4.14 24.53
C GLY A 176 25.57 -3.19 25.64
N GLN A 177 25.34 -1.89 25.47
CA GLN A 177 25.59 -0.86 26.49
C GLN A 177 24.66 -1.04 27.71
N GLN A 178 23.37 -1.34 27.50
CA GLN A 178 22.44 -1.63 28.59
C GLN A 178 22.81 -2.90 29.37
N VAL A 179 23.26 -3.95 28.68
CA VAL A 179 23.75 -5.18 29.34
C VAL A 179 25.03 -4.92 30.15
N ALA A 180 25.90 -4.01 29.70
CA ALA A 180 27.11 -3.63 30.44
C ALA A 180 26.82 -2.76 31.68
N LEU A 181 25.77 -1.93 31.65
CA LEU A 181 25.37 -1.05 32.76
C LEU A 181 24.50 -1.78 33.81
N ILE A 182 23.75 -2.81 33.41
CA ILE A 182 22.84 -3.55 34.30
C ILE A 182 23.51 -4.84 34.78
N ARG A 183 24.51 -4.72 35.66
CA ARG A 183 24.81 -5.77 36.65
C ARG A 183 23.87 -5.57 37.84
N GLY A 184 22.58 -5.91 37.69
CA GLY A 184 21.62 -5.92 38.81
C GLY A 184 20.15 -5.68 38.46
N GLN A 185 19.27 -6.53 39.03
CA GLN A 185 17.81 -6.37 39.21
C GLN A 185 16.97 -6.10 37.95
N GLY A 186 16.92 -7.09 37.03
CA GLY A 186 15.77 -7.22 36.12
C GLY A 186 14.48 -7.65 36.84
N THR A 187 13.36 -7.76 36.13
CA THR A 187 12.07 -8.25 36.66
C THR A 187 11.64 -9.60 36.08
N GLU A 188 12.29 -10.05 34.99
CA GLU A 188 12.01 -11.34 34.36
C GLU A 188 13.03 -12.38 34.84
N PHE A 189 12.57 -13.54 35.30
CA PHE A 189 13.48 -14.60 35.77
C PHE A 189 14.39 -15.05 34.60
N ASP A 190 15.70 -14.99 34.80
CA ASP A 190 16.70 -15.42 33.83
C ASP A 190 17.14 -16.87 34.10
N SER A 191 17.75 -17.09 35.25
CA SER A 191 18.28 -18.39 35.64
C SER A 191 18.49 -18.48 37.15
N LEU A 192 18.60 -19.70 37.67
CA LEU A 192 19.07 -19.95 39.02
C LEU A 192 20.60 -20.04 39.00
N ARG A 193 21.27 -19.31 39.89
CA ARG A 193 22.70 -19.49 40.15
C ARG A 193 22.94 -19.73 41.63
N GLU A 194 24.11 -20.26 41.95
CA GLU A 194 24.56 -20.42 43.33
C GLU A 194 24.73 -19.05 44.01
N TYR A 195 24.31 -18.99 45.26
CA TYR A 195 24.44 -17.81 46.11
C TYR A 195 25.92 -17.51 46.38
N VAL A 196 26.30 -16.25 46.23
CA VAL A 196 27.63 -15.75 46.61
C VAL A 196 27.46 -14.70 47.70
N ALA A 197 28.37 -14.68 48.66
CA ALA A 197 28.37 -13.66 49.71
C ALA A 197 28.40 -12.24 49.08
N GLY A 198 27.36 -11.46 49.35
CA GLY A 198 27.11 -10.15 48.72
C GLY A 198 25.82 -10.09 47.91
N ASP A 199 25.19 -11.24 47.64
CA ASP A 199 23.88 -11.31 47.00
C ASP A 199 22.75 -10.90 47.95
N ASP A 200 21.71 -10.25 47.41
CA ASP A 200 20.52 -9.88 48.19
C ASP A 200 19.76 -11.14 48.63
N VAL A 201 19.60 -11.31 49.94
CA VAL A 201 18.89 -12.42 50.57
C VAL A 201 17.44 -12.55 50.07
N ARG A 202 16.81 -11.45 49.63
CA ARG A 202 15.46 -11.46 49.05
C ARG A 202 15.37 -12.17 47.71
N SER A 203 16.50 -12.33 47.02
CA SER A 203 16.57 -13.01 45.72
C SER A 203 16.72 -14.53 45.84
N ILE A 204 16.85 -15.08 47.06
CA ILE A 204 16.96 -16.52 47.32
C ILE A 204 15.65 -17.23 46.97
N ASP A 205 15.74 -18.27 46.13
CA ASP A 205 14.62 -19.15 45.86
C ASP A 205 14.62 -20.32 46.86
N TRP A 206 13.95 -20.14 47.99
CA TRP A 206 13.87 -21.16 49.03
C TRP A 206 13.33 -22.51 48.54
N ARG A 207 12.48 -22.51 47.50
CA ARG A 207 11.88 -23.74 46.94
C ARG A 207 12.84 -24.50 46.03
N ALA A 208 13.72 -23.79 45.32
CA ALA A 208 14.78 -24.39 44.52
C ALA A 208 15.95 -24.84 45.40
N THR A 209 16.32 -24.04 46.40
CA THR A 209 17.34 -24.37 47.41
C THR A 209 17.02 -25.68 48.13
N ALA A 210 15.77 -25.85 48.58
CA ALA A 210 15.32 -27.08 49.25
C ALA A 210 15.42 -28.35 48.39
N ARG A 211 15.54 -28.22 47.06
CA ARG A 211 15.63 -29.37 46.12
C ARG A 211 17.04 -29.66 45.63
N ARG A 212 17.94 -28.67 45.65
CA ARG A 212 19.30 -28.80 45.13
C ARG A 212 20.36 -29.05 46.21
N GLY A 213 20.06 -28.79 47.48
CA GLY A 213 21.01 -28.94 48.58
C GLY A 213 21.87 -27.70 48.84
N ASP A 214 22.00 -26.81 47.85
CA ASP A 214 22.76 -25.55 47.94
C ASP A 214 21.87 -24.32 47.78
N VAL A 215 22.26 -23.20 48.40
CA VAL A 215 21.52 -21.93 48.35
C VAL A 215 21.60 -21.34 46.94
N VAL A 216 20.46 -21.19 46.29
CA VAL A 216 20.36 -20.60 44.94
C VAL A 216 19.61 -19.28 44.95
N VAL A 217 20.10 -18.34 44.15
CA VAL A 217 19.48 -17.03 43.91
C VAL A 217 18.89 -16.95 42.51
N ARG A 218 17.75 -16.27 42.39
CA ARG A 218 17.15 -15.91 41.09
C ARG A 218 17.94 -14.76 40.49
N THR A 219 18.51 -14.99 39.31
CA THR A 219 18.98 -13.90 38.47
C THR A 219 17.82 -13.40 37.63
N TRP A 220 17.76 -12.08 37.43
CA TRP A 220 16.67 -11.45 36.71
C TRP A 220 17.23 -10.66 35.51
N ARG A 221 16.58 -10.79 34.35
CA ARG A 221 16.85 -10.01 33.14
C ARG A 221 15.86 -8.85 33.00
N PRO A 222 16.30 -7.72 32.39
CA PRO A 222 15.38 -6.66 32.01
C PRO A 222 14.27 -7.19 31.11
N GLU A 223 13.03 -6.81 31.40
CA GLU A 223 11.84 -7.26 30.70
C GLU A 223 11.92 -6.99 29.19
N ARG A 224 11.87 -8.05 28.38
CA ARG A 224 11.92 -7.99 26.91
C ARG A 224 10.54 -8.17 26.30
N ASP A 225 9.59 -7.28 26.59
CA ASP A 225 8.30 -7.33 25.91
C ASP A 225 7.45 -6.06 25.98
N ARG A 226 8.02 -4.90 25.60
CA ARG A 226 7.23 -3.67 25.52
C ARG A 226 6.23 -3.76 24.39
N ARG A 227 5.03 -3.22 24.60
CA ARG A 227 3.99 -3.19 23.59
C ARG A 227 4.02 -1.86 22.85
N ILE A 228 4.02 -1.93 21.52
CA ILE A 228 3.93 -0.79 20.61
C ILE A 228 2.67 -0.93 19.79
N PHE A 229 1.86 0.12 19.77
CA PHE A 229 0.62 0.16 19.02
C PHE A 229 0.76 1.22 17.92
N LEU A 230 0.86 0.76 16.68
CA LEU A 230 0.94 1.61 15.50
C LEU A 230 -0.48 1.92 15.02
N ILE A 231 -0.83 3.20 14.93
CA ILE A 231 -2.15 3.64 14.48
C ILE A 231 -1.99 4.42 13.19
N LEU A 232 -2.53 3.89 12.10
CA LEU A 232 -2.64 4.57 10.82
C LEU A 232 -3.98 5.29 10.73
N ASP A 233 -3.93 6.61 10.58
CA ASP A 233 -5.11 7.40 10.21
C ASP A 233 -5.45 7.15 8.73
N THR A 234 -6.66 6.68 8.44
CA THR A 234 -7.15 6.46 7.07
C THR A 234 -8.21 7.48 6.64
N GLY A 235 -8.36 8.61 7.35
CA GLY A 235 -9.31 9.65 6.98
C GLY A 235 -8.80 10.66 5.96
N ARG A 236 -9.51 11.80 5.90
CA ARG A 236 -9.37 12.82 4.85
C ARG A 236 -7.98 13.42 4.78
N THR A 237 -7.38 13.72 5.93
CA THR A 237 -6.03 14.30 6.05
C THR A 237 -4.96 13.37 5.44
N SER A 238 -5.12 12.06 5.61
CA SER A 238 -4.23 11.05 5.01
C SER A 238 -4.34 10.92 3.49
N ALA A 239 -5.39 11.48 2.88
CA ALA A 239 -5.53 11.57 1.42
C ALA A 239 -4.67 12.67 0.79
N GLY A 240 -4.16 13.61 1.59
CA GLY A 240 -3.24 14.65 1.13
C GLY A 240 -2.07 14.04 0.37
N ARG A 241 -1.71 14.60 -0.78
CA ARG A 241 -0.60 14.08 -1.61
C ARG A 241 0.70 14.75 -1.18
N VAL A 242 1.73 13.95 -0.98
CA VAL A 242 3.11 14.43 -0.79
C VAL A 242 3.93 13.89 -1.95
N GLY A 243 4.30 14.79 -2.87
CA GLY A 243 4.72 14.40 -4.20
C GLY A 243 3.60 13.63 -4.92
N ASP A 244 3.90 12.41 -5.38
CA ASP A 244 2.97 11.60 -6.16
C ASP A 244 2.17 10.54 -5.39
N ILE A 245 2.41 10.41 -4.09
CA ILE A 245 1.77 9.42 -3.24
C ILE A 245 0.94 10.09 -2.14
N PRO A 246 -0.16 9.46 -1.69
CA PRO A 246 -0.86 9.88 -0.47
C PRO A 246 0.05 9.86 0.76
N ARG A 247 -0.21 10.74 1.74
CA ARG A 247 0.46 10.73 3.06
C ARG A 247 0.33 9.37 3.74
N LEU A 248 -0.80 8.68 3.54
CA LEU A 248 -1.03 7.33 4.05
C LEU A 248 0.09 6.34 3.67
N ASP A 249 0.60 6.39 2.44
CA ASP A 249 1.66 5.50 1.96
C ASP A 249 2.99 5.75 2.68
N CYS A 250 3.33 7.03 2.94
CA CYS A 250 4.49 7.40 3.75
C CYS A 250 4.33 6.89 5.19
N SER A 251 3.13 7.02 5.76
CA SER A 251 2.81 6.46 7.08
C SER A 251 2.94 4.93 7.11
N MET A 252 2.48 4.23 6.07
CA MET A 252 2.65 2.78 5.95
C MET A 252 4.13 2.38 5.93
N ASP A 253 4.97 3.07 5.15
CA ASP A 253 6.41 2.82 5.09
C ASP A 253 7.08 3.05 6.47
N ALA A 254 6.74 4.13 7.15
CA ALA A 254 7.23 4.43 8.49
C ALA A 254 6.79 3.37 9.52
N ALA A 255 5.53 2.94 9.46
CA ALA A 255 5.00 1.88 10.30
C ALA A 255 5.69 0.53 10.03
N LEU A 256 5.96 0.20 8.77
CA LEU A 256 6.70 -1.02 8.40
C LEU A 256 8.14 -1.00 8.92
N LEU A 257 8.84 0.14 8.81
CA LEU A 257 10.21 0.25 9.35
C LEU A 257 10.23 0.12 10.87
N LEU A 258 9.37 0.86 11.56
CA LEU A 258 9.28 0.81 13.01
C LEU A 258 8.86 -0.59 13.49
N GLY A 259 7.86 -1.19 12.86
CA GLY A 259 7.41 -2.56 13.16
C GLY A 259 8.53 -3.59 12.99
N ALA A 260 9.30 -3.50 11.89
CA ALA A 260 10.46 -4.38 11.65
C ALA A 260 11.54 -4.22 12.73
N LEU A 261 11.85 -2.96 13.10
CA LEU A 261 12.88 -2.63 14.07
C LEU A 261 12.48 -3.06 15.48
N ALA A 262 11.28 -2.69 15.92
CA ALA A 262 10.75 -2.99 17.24
C ALA A 262 10.57 -4.50 17.46
N SER A 263 10.05 -5.22 16.46
CA SER A 263 9.95 -6.68 16.52
C SER A 263 11.31 -7.35 16.71
N ARG A 264 12.36 -6.84 16.04
CA ARG A 264 13.73 -7.33 16.23
C ARG A 264 14.32 -6.94 17.58
N ALA A 265 13.88 -5.83 18.15
CA ALA A 265 14.23 -5.37 19.49
C ALA A 265 13.52 -6.14 20.61
N GLY A 266 12.64 -7.08 20.24
CA GLY A 266 11.92 -7.96 21.16
C GLY A 266 10.53 -7.48 21.53
N ASP A 267 10.10 -6.31 21.05
CA ASP A 267 8.83 -5.68 21.41
C ASP A 267 7.65 -6.30 20.65
N ARG A 268 6.48 -6.34 21.30
CA ARG A 268 5.21 -6.72 20.68
C ARG A 268 4.64 -5.53 19.92
N VAL A 269 4.39 -5.70 18.63
CA VAL A 269 3.86 -4.64 17.77
C VAL A 269 2.49 -5.03 17.29
N ASP A 270 1.52 -4.15 17.51
CA ASP A 270 0.19 -4.24 16.95
C ASP A 270 -0.06 -3.06 16.00
N LEU A 271 -0.95 -3.26 15.03
CA LEU A 271 -1.33 -2.27 14.04
C LEU A 271 -2.85 -2.08 14.05
N LEU A 272 -3.28 -0.83 14.00
CA LEU A 272 -4.67 -0.43 13.80
C LEU A 272 -4.75 0.62 12.70
N ALA A 273 -5.53 0.38 11.66
CA ALA A 273 -5.91 1.41 10.69
C ALA A 273 -7.34 1.85 10.99
N TYR A 274 -7.55 3.17 11.12
CA TYR A 274 -8.79 3.73 11.60
C TYR A 274 -9.10 5.08 10.95
N ASP A 275 -10.38 5.30 10.64
CA ASP A 275 -10.94 6.60 10.27
C ASP A 275 -12.13 6.92 11.19
N ARG A 276 -13.32 6.43 10.87
CA ARG A 276 -14.50 6.33 11.74
C ARG A 276 -14.83 4.87 12.10
N ALA A 277 -14.21 3.93 11.41
CA ALA A 277 -14.33 2.50 11.67
C ALA A 277 -12.94 1.85 11.62
N VAL A 278 -12.84 0.67 12.22
CA VAL A 278 -11.64 -0.16 12.11
C VAL A 278 -11.53 -0.69 10.69
N ARG A 279 -10.51 -0.25 9.95
CA ARG A 279 -10.25 -0.68 8.55
C ARG A 279 -9.36 -1.89 8.45
N ALA A 280 -8.38 -1.95 9.35
CA ALA A 280 -7.53 -3.11 9.49
C ALA A 280 -7.02 -3.20 10.93
N ARG A 281 -6.73 -4.42 11.37
CA ARG A 281 -6.17 -4.71 12.68
C ARG A 281 -5.23 -5.89 12.57
N VAL A 282 -4.03 -5.75 13.13
CA VAL A 282 -3.06 -6.84 13.32
C VAL A 282 -2.69 -6.84 14.78
N GLU A 283 -3.04 -7.90 15.49
CA GLU A 283 -2.78 -8.05 16.92
C GLU A 283 -2.14 -9.41 17.20
N GLY A 284 -1.18 -9.45 18.12
CA GLY A 284 -0.60 -10.71 18.61
C GLY A 284 0.18 -11.52 17.57
N ALA A 285 0.60 -10.88 16.47
CA ALA A 285 1.40 -11.54 15.44
C ALA A 285 2.78 -11.92 16.01
N SER A 286 3.26 -13.11 15.63
CA SER A 286 4.61 -13.55 15.98
C SER A 286 5.66 -12.62 15.34
N ARG A 287 6.89 -12.63 15.87
CA ARG A 287 7.99 -11.81 15.30
C ARG A 287 8.27 -12.14 13.82
N THR A 288 8.06 -13.38 13.40
CA THR A 288 8.25 -13.82 12.01
C THR A 288 7.07 -13.43 11.12
N ASP A 289 5.86 -13.36 11.67
CA ASP A 289 4.63 -13.13 10.90
C ASP A 289 4.16 -11.67 10.88
N LEU A 290 4.67 -10.84 11.79
CA LEU A 290 4.26 -9.44 11.93
C LEU A 290 4.35 -8.66 10.62
N LEU A 291 5.53 -8.61 9.99
CA LEU A 291 5.70 -7.84 8.76
C LEU A 291 4.80 -8.34 7.61
N PRO A 292 4.75 -9.65 7.30
CA PRO A 292 3.78 -10.17 6.34
C PRO A 292 2.32 -9.82 6.69
N ALA A 293 1.93 -9.89 7.97
CA ALA A 293 0.59 -9.57 8.42
C ALA A 293 0.26 -8.07 8.22
N MET A 294 1.17 -7.18 8.61
CA MET A 294 1.04 -5.73 8.40
C MET A 294 0.92 -5.40 6.91
N VAL A 295 1.80 -5.94 6.06
CA VAL A 295 1.77 -5.72 4.61
C VAL A 295 0.44 -6.17 3.99
N ARG A 296 -0.07 -7.35 4.38
CA ARG A 296 -1.38 -7.84 3.90
C ARG A 296 -2.54 -6.98 4.38
N ALA A 297 -2.50 -6.56 5.64
CA ALA A 297 -3.53 -5.71 6.26
C ALA A 297 -3.56 -4.30 5.66
N MET A 298 -2.40 -3.75 5.29
CA MET A 298 -2.27 -2.43 4.69
C MET A 298 -2.59 -2.41 3.18
N ALA A 299 -2.46 -3.53 2.49
CA ALA A 299 -2.64 -3.60 1.04
C ALA A 299 -3.98 -3.05 0.52
N PRO A 300 -5.15 -3.35 1.10
CA PRO A 300 -6.44 -2.81 0.63
C PRO A 300 -6.77 -1.42 1.17
N LEU A 301 -5.96 -0.85 2.08
CA LEU A 301 -6.27 0.42 2.70
C LEU A 301 -6.11 1.56 1.70
N GLU A 302 -7.13 2.39 1.58
CA GLU A 302 -7.14 3.66 0.87
C GLU A 302 -7.61 4.76 1.82
N PRO A 303 -7.12 6.00 1.67
CA PRO A 303 -7.58 7.08 2.51
C PRO A 303 -9.02 7.46 2.10
N GLU A 304 -9.93 7.51 3.06
CA GLU A 304 -11.29 7.94 2.85
C GLU A 304 -11.42 9.45 3.00
N LEU A 305 -12.22 10.08 2.14
CA LEU A 305 -12.44 11.53 2.17
C LEU A 305 -13.47 11.94 3.24
N ILE A 306 -13.29 11.42 4.45
CA ILE A 306 -14.13 11.68 5.64
C ILE A 306 -13.26 12.11 6.81
N GLU A 307 -13.80 12.92 7.73
CA GLU A 307 -13.09 13.25 8.97
C GLU A 307 -12.95 12.02 9.86
N SER A 308 -11.76 11.83 10.42
CA SER A 308 -11.47 10.75 11.37
C SER A 308 -12.10 11.02 12.73
N ASP A 309 -12.65 9.97 13.35
CA ASP A 309 -13.19 9.98 14.69
C ASP A 309 -12.10 9.62 15.71
N ALA A 310 -11.44 10.64 16.26
CA ALA A 310 -10.40 10.45 17.27
C ALA A 310 -10.93 9.74 18.54
N ALA A 311 -12.18 9.98 18.94
CA ALA A 311 -12.76 9.37 20.14
C ALA A 311 -13.02 7.87 19.94
N GLY A 312 -13.55 7.50 18.79
CA GLY A 312 -13.71 6.11 18.37
C GLY A 312 -12.37 5.38 18.24
N MET A 313 -11.35 6.04 17.67
CA MET A 313 -9.99 5.51 17.57
C MET A 313 -9.39 5.21 18.96
N VAL A 314 -9.47 6.16 19.89
CA VAL A 314 -8.99 5.99 21.27
C VAL A 314 -9.75 4.88 21.98
N SER A 315 -11.06 4.80 21.79
CA SER A 315 -11.88 3.73 22.37
C SER A 315 -11.47 2.36 21.83
N ALA A 316 -11.22 2.24 20.52
CA ALA A 316 -10.77 1.01 19.88
C ALA A 316 -9.38 0.58 20.34
N LEU A 317 -8.47 1.52 20.59
CA LEU A 317 -7.15 1.30 21.19
C LEU A 317 -7.27 0.80 22.63
N LEU A 318 -8.03 1.50 23.47
CA LEU A 318 -8.18 1.19 24.89
C LEU A 318 -8.89 -0.15 25.13
N ALA A 319 -9.80 -0.55 24.24
CA ALA A 319 -10.43 -1.88 24.29
C ALA A 319 -9.40 -3.01 24.09
N GLY A 320 -8.39 -2.77 23.25
CA GLY A 320 -7.33 -3.73 22.95
C GLY A 320 -6.12 -3.66 23.89
N SER A 321 -5.95 -2.58 24.68
CA SER A 321 -4.77 -2.37 25.54
C SER A 321 -5.07 -2.24 27.02
N ARG A 322 -4.73 -3.31 27.77
CA ARG A 322 -4.76 -3.34 29.24
C ARG A 322 -3.43 -2.93 29.88
N GLN A 323 -2.34 -2.94 29.12
CA GLN A 323 -1.00 -2.62 29.60
C GLN A 323 -0.53 -1.27 29.03
N ARG A 324 0.41 -0.62 29.73
CA ARG A 324 1.14 0.55 29.23
C ARG A 324 1.87 0.17 27.94
N SER A 325 1.77 1.05 26.95
CA SER A 325 2.33 0.85 25.62
C SER A 325 2.86 2.17 25.06
N LEU A 326 3.74 2.06 24.07
CA LEU A 326 4.03 3.16 23.16
C LEU A 326 2.94 3.20 22.10
N VAL A 327 2.15 4.27 22.07
CA VAL A 327 1.13 4.51 21.05
C VAL A 327 1.71 5.46 20.02
N VAL A 328 1.85 4.98 18.79
CA VAL A 328 2.38 5.76 17.66
C VAL A 328 1.23 6.12 16.74
N LEU A 329 0.85 7.39 16.72
CA LEU A 329 -0.20 7.94 15.86
C LEU A 329 0.45 8.46 14.57
N LEU A 330 0.16 7.81 13.45
CA LEU A 330 0.60 8.24 12.12
C LEU A 330 -0.54 9.00 11.45
N THR A 331 -0.55 10.31 11.63
CA THR A 331 -1.60 11.25 11.18
C THR A 331 -0.98 12.59 10.77
N GLU A 332 -1.77 13.46 10.16
CA GLU A 332 -1.34 14.81 9.79
C GLU A 332 -1.47 15.79 10.97
N LEU A 333 -0.50 16.69 11.11
CA LEU A 333 -0.59 17.85 12.00
C LEU A 333 -1.47 18.94 11.36
N ASN A 334 -2.77 18.68 11.30
CA ASN A 334 -3.78 19.66 10.90
C ASN A 334 -4.42 20.28 12.15
N THR A 335 -4.38 21.61 12.27
CA THR A 335 -4.84 22.33 13.46
C THR A 335 -6.28 22.00 13.84
N ALA A 336 -7.23 22.13 12.91
CA ALA A 336 -8.65 21.88 13.17
C ALA A 336 -8.90 20.42 13.60
N ALA A 337 -8.32 19.46 12.88
CA ALA A 337 -8.49 18.03 13.20
C ALA A 337 -7.86 17.65 14.56
N MET A 338 -6.76 18.29 14.94
CA MET A 338 -6.09 18.03 16.23
C MET A 338 -6.83 18.69 17.41
N GLU A 339 -7.22 19.95 17.29
CA GLU A 339 -7.91 20.71 18.34
C GLU A 339 -9.30 20.15 18.65
N GLU A 340 -10.07 19.79 17.62
CA GLU A 340 -11.41 19.22 17.81
C GLU A 340 -11.39 17.71 18.11
N GLY A 341 -10.31 17.02 17.74
CA GLY A 341 -10.21 15.56 17.79
C GLY A 341 -9.27 15.05 18.89
N LEU A 342 -7.97 15.03 18.61
CA LEU A 342 -6.99 14.32 19.43
C LEU A 342 -6.66 15.04 20.74
N ILE A 343 -6.46 16.37 20.71
CA ILE A 343 -6.00 17.17 21.86
C ILE A 343 -6.88 16.98 23.10
N PRO A 344 -8.23 17.05 23.01
CA PRO A 344 -9.11 16.82 24.16
C PRO A 344 -8.96 15.43 24.80
N LEU A 345 -8.47 14.44 24.04
CA LEU A 345 -8.33 13.05 24.46
C LEU A 345 -6.91 12.73 24.99
N LEU A 346 -5.93 13.61 24.72
CA LEU A 346 -4.53 13.39 25.10
C LEU A 346 -4.33 13.14 26.59
N PRO A 347 -4.91 13.91 27.54
CA PRO A 347 -4.70 13.67 28.96
C PRO A 347 -5.05 12.24 29.39
N ARG A 348 -6.08 11.66 28.77
CA ARG A 348 -6.52 10.28 29.06
C ARG A 348 -5.55 9.25 28.48
N LEU A 349 -4.97 9.51 27.31
CA LEU A 349 -3.98 8.65 26.67
C LEU A 349 -2.63 8.72 27.39
N THR A 350 -2.10 9.92 27.60
CA THR A 350 -0.76 10.15 28.16
C THR A 350 -0.65 9.77 29.63
N ALA A 351 -1.77 9.76 30.36
CA ALA A 351 -1.82 9.22 31.72
C ALA A 351 -1.44 7.72 31.81
N ARG A 352 -1.63 6.95 30.73
CA ARG A 352 -1.37 5.49 30.72
C ARG A 352 -0.28 5.10 29.75
N HIS A 353 -0.22 5.74 28.59
CA HIS A 353 0.62 5.37 27.46
C HIS A 353 1.67 6.45 27.21
N LEU A 354 2.80 6.04 26.65
CA LEU A 354 3.68 7.00 25.99
C LEU A 354 3.12 7.25 24.59
N VAL A 355 2.81 8.49 24.25
CA VAL A 355 2.22 8.84 22.95
C VAL A 355 3.28 9.49 22.09
N LEU A 356 3.37 9.03 20.85
CA LEU A 356 4.22 9.61 19.81
C LEU A 356 3.35 9.90 18.59
N VAL A 357 3.39 11.13 18.08
CA VAL A 357 2.76 11.52 16.82
C VAL A 357 3.83 11.59 15.74
N ALA A 358 3.63 10.86 14.65
CA ALA A 358 4.47 10.86 13.47
C ALA A 358 3.69 11.46 12.31
N ALA A 359 4.12 12.65 11.85
CA ALA A 359 3.43 13.39 10.81
C ALA A 359 4.35 13.65 9.63
N VAL A 360 3.83 13.40 8.44
CA VAL A 360 4.52 13.68 7.19
C VAL A 360 4.37 15.16 6.87
N ALA A 361 5.46 15.88 6.72
CA ALA A 361 5.48 17.25 6.20
C ALA A 361 5.47 17.24 4.67
N ASP A 362 4.82 18.23 4.04
CA ASP A 362 4.88 18.40 2.60
C ASP A 362 6.05 19.33 2.22
N PRO A 363 7.09 18.85 1.50
CA PRO A 363 8.21 19.67 1.06
C PRO A 363 7.80 20.88 0.22
N ARG A 364 6.69 20.78 -0.54
CA ARG A 364 6.19 21.87 -1.39
C ARG A 364 5.84 23.12 -0.60
N VAL A 365 5.42 22.97 0.66
CA VAL A 365 5.14 24.12 1.53
C VAL A 365 6.44 24.90 1.80
N GLY A 366 7.56 24.20 2.02
CA GLY A 366 8.86 24.86 2.17
C GLY A 366 9.33 25.53 0.89
N GLU A 367 9.12 24.90 -0.27
CA GLU A 367 9.43 25.48 -1.58
C GLU A 367 8.60 26.74 -1.86
N MET A 368 7.30 26.71 -1.55
CA MET A 368 6.40 27.87 -1.68
C MET A 368 6.85 29.03 -0.77
N ALA A 369 7.23 28.74 0.48
CA ALA A 369 7.73 29.75 1.42
C ALA A 369 8.99 30.48 0.92
N ALA A 370 9.83 29.81 0.12
CA ALA A 370 11.01 30.39 -0.50
C ALA A 370 10.72 31.20 -1.78
N GLY A 371 9.52 31.09 -2.36
CA GLY A 371 9.14 31.74 -3.61
C GLY A 371 9.27 33.26 -3.55
N ARG A 372 10.05 33.83 -4.47
CA ARG A 372 10.17 35.29 -4.69
C ARG A 372 10.12 35.51 -6.20
N GLY A 373 9.34 36.47 -6.67
CA GLY A 373 9.29 36.77 -8.11
C GLY A 373 8.12 37.66 -8.48
N ASP A 374 6.91 37.11 -8.47
CA ASP A 374 5.68 37.82 -8.78
C ASP A 374 4.76 37.91 -7.55
N LEU A 375 3.66 38.66 -7.70
CA LEU A 375 2.69 38.88 -6.64
C LEU A 375 2.07 37.55 -6.17
N ALA A 376 1.81 36.61 -7.08
CA ALA A 376 1.25 35.30 -6.76
C ALA A 376 2.22 34.49 -5.88
N ALA A 377 3.50 34.41 -6.25
CA ALA A 377 4.53 33.75 -5.48
C ALA A 377 4.71 34.36 -4.09
N VAL A 378 4.55 35.69 -3.94
CA VAL A 378 4.60 36.34 -2.62
C VAL A 378 3.39 35.95 -1.75
N TYR A 379 2.18 35.88 -2.31
CA TYR A 379 1.00 35.40 -1.57
C TYR A 379 1.12 33.92 -1.19
N ASP A 380 1.60 33.08 -2.11
CA ASP A 380 1.87 31.66 -1.85
C ASP A 380 2.92 31.49 -0.75
N ALA A 381 3.98 32.29 -0.78
CA ALA A 381 5.01 32.29 0.27
C ALA A 381 4.44 32.70 1.64
N ALA A 382 3.62 33.75 1.69
CA ALA A 382 2.99 34.20 2.94
C ALA A 382 2.03 33.14 3.51
N ALA A 383 1.24 32.48 2.66
CA ALA A 383 0.35 31.39 3.06
C ALA A 383 1.15 30.17 3.57
N ALA A 384 2.25 29.83 2.89
CA ALA A 384 3.14 28.74 3.29
C ALA A 384 3.83 29.01 4.64
N GLU A 385 4.35 30.22 4.86
CA GLU A 385 4.94 30.62 6.15
C GLU A 385 3.92 30.54 7.29
N ARG A 386 2.67 30.95 7.04
CA ARG A 386 1.59 30.79 8.02
C ARG A 386 1.33 29.31 8.34
N ALA A 387 1.24 28.44 7.33
CA ALA A 387 1.03 27.01 7.54
C ALA A 387 2.19 26.36 8.33
N ILE A 388 3.43 26.76 8.06
CA ILE A 388 4.62 26.32 8.80
C ILE A 388 4.55 26.79 10.26
N ALA A 389 4.18 28.05 10.50
CA ALA A 389 4.06 28.60 11.85
C ALA A 389 2.96 27.91 12.65
N GLU A 390 1.78 27.67 12.05
CA GLU A 390 0.68 26.94 12.67
C GLU A 390 1.10 25.50 13.04
N ARG A 391 1.79 24.80 12.13
CA ARG A 391 2.30 23.44 12.38
C ARG A 391 3.35 23.40 13.52
N ARG A 392 4.24 24.39 13.59
CA ARG A 392 5.21 24.53 14.70
C ARG A 392 4.52 24.78 16.03
N ARG A 393 3.50 25.65 16.05
CA ARG A 393 2.70 25.92 17.26
C ARG A 393 2.01 24.65 17.75
N LEU A 394 1.35 23.93 16.85
CA LEU A 394 0.68 22.66 17.17
C LEU A 394 1.66 21.61 17.71
N THR A 395 2.85 21.53 17.13
CA THR A 395 3.93 20.64 17.62
C THR A 395 4.35 20.99 19.05
N ALA A 396 4.50 22.28 19.36
CA ALA A 396 4.85 22.75 20.70
C ALA A 396 3.73 22.45 21.71
N GLU A 397 2.48 22.64 21.32
CA GLU A 397 1.31 22.33 22.14
C GLU A 397 1.21 20.84 22.47
N LEU A 398 1.33 19.96 21.46
CA LEU A 398 1.35 18.51 21.67
C LEU A 398 2.47 18.08 22.64
N ARG A 399 3.66 18.66 22.52
CA ARG A 399 4.77 18.41 23.45
C ARG A 399 4.44 18.88 24.87
N GLY A 400 3.69 19.98 25.02
CA GLY A 400 3.15 20.44 26.31
C GLY A 400 2.27 19.41 27.00
N TYR A 401 1.56 18.57 26.23
CA TYR A 401 0.77 17.44 26.74
C TYR A 401 1.60 16.16 27.00
N GLY A 402 2.93 16.21 26.85
CA GLY A 402 3.82 15.07 27.03
C GLY A 402 3.87 14.11 25.83
N VAL A 403 3.43 14.57 24.65
CA VAL A 403 3.47 13.81 23.39
C VAL A 403 4.82 14.02 22.70
N GLU A 404 5.47 12.93 22.30
CA GLU A 404 6.62 13.02 21.40
C GLU A 404 6.15 13.29 19.98
N VAL A 405 6.78 14.21 19.26
CA VAL A 405 6.37 14.57 17.89
C VAL A 405 7.55 14.43 16.93
N VAL A 406 7.35 13.58 15.92
CA VAL A 406 8.22 13.45 14.75
C VAL A 406 7.51 14.08 13.57
N ASP A 407 8.03 15.21 13.10
CA ASP A 407 7.53 15.92 11.94
C ASP A 407 8.64 16.00 10.88
N ALA A 408 8.48 15.28 9.78
CA ALA A 408 9.54 15.13 8.78
C ALA A 408 8.97 14.88 7.38
N GLY A 409 9.79 15.13 6.35
CA GLY A 409 9.43 14.89 4.96
C GLY A 409 9.17 13.41 4.63
N PRO A 410 8.62 13.12 3.44
CA PRO A 410 8.17 11.78 3.04
C PRO A 410 9.30 10.72 3.04
N GLU A 411 10.54 11.11 2.74
CA GLU A 411 11.69 10.20 2.73
C GLU A 411 12.33 10.02 4.12
N GLU A 412 12.12 10.98 5.02
CA GLU A 412 12.79 11.08 6.32
C GLU A 412 11.90 10.60 7.48
N ILE A 413 10.58 10.61 7.30
CA ILE A 413 9.63 10.24 8.36
C ILE A 413 9.87 8.83 8.91
N ALA A 414 10.13 7.86 8.04
CA ALA A 414 10.41 6.49 8.46
C ALA A 414 11.70 6.38 9.29
N PRO A 415 12.89 6.82 8.81
CA PRO A 415 14.11 6.76 9.61
C PRO A 415 14.06 7.65 10.87
N ALA A 416 13.39 8.81 10.83
CA ALA A 416 13.22 9.69 11.99
C ALA A 416 12.34 9.06 13.07
N LEU A 417 11.25 8.41 12.68
CA LEU A 417 10.40 7.65 13.62
C LEU A 417 11.18 6.50 14.27
N ALA A 418 11.98 5.79 13.49
CA ALA A 418 12.86 4.75 14.02
C ALA A 418 13.91 5.30 15.00
N ASP A 419 14.47 6.49 14.75
CA ASP A 419 15.39 7.14 15.68
C ASP A 419 14.71 7.61 16.97
N ALA A 420 13.51 8.17 16.88
CA ALA A 420 12.72 8.54 18.05
C ALA A 420 12.44 7.32 18.94
N TYR A 421 12.05 6.20 18.35
CA TYR A 421 11.89 4.93 19.07
C TYR A 421 13.20 4.47 19.76
N LEU A 422 14.33 4.51 19.04
CA LEU A 422 15.63 4.13 19.63
C LEU A 422 16.05 5.08 20.76
N ALA A 423 15.77 6.38 20.64
CA ALA A 423 16.03 7.36 21.68
C ALA A 423 15.19 7.10 22.94
N LEU A 424 13.89 6.79 22.76
CA LEU A 424 13.01 6.40 23.85
C LEU A 424 13.50 5.11 24.55
N LYS A 425 13.98 4.14 23.77
CA LYS A 425 14.55 2.89 24.30
C LYS A 425 15.86 3.13 25.06
N ALA A 426 16.74 3.98 24.52
CA ALA A 426 18.00 4.37 25.17
C ALA A 426 17.77 5.10 26.50
N ALA A 427 16.74 5.97 26.56
CA ALA A 427 16.36 6.71 27.75
C ALA A 427 15.60 5.87 28.80
N GLY A 428 15.33 4.58 28.54
CA GLY A 428 14.57 3.73 29.46
C GLY A 428 13.10 4.15 29.64
N ARG A 429 12.56 4.96 28.73
CA ARG A 429 11.17 5.45 28.77
C ARG A 429 10.15 4.45 28.24
N LEU A 430 10.63 3.39 27.58
CA LEU A 430 9.82 2.32 27.01
C LEU A 430 9.60 1.18 27.98
#